data_AF-A0A6P0Y3B8-F1
#
_entry.id   AF-A0A6P0Y3B8-F1
#
_cell.length_a   1.000
_cell.length_b   1.000
_cell.length_c   1.000
_cell.angle_alpha   90.00
_cell.angle_beta   90.00
_cell.angle_gamma   90.00
#
_symmetry.space_group_name_H-M   'P 1'
#
loop_
_entity.id
_entity.type
_entity.pdbx_description
1 polymer ?
#
loop_
_entity_poly.entity_id
_entity_poly.type
_entity_poly.pdbx_seq_one_letter_code
_entity_poly.pdbx_strand_id
1 'polypeptide(L)'
;MTQLFKFLREQRCLIIFDDVQELFIRGEFAGKYQSKYQDYKDFFQKLVEIEHQSSLILISQEQCQEMLCLDEDLYPIKCLELSGIENIDLKKYGLQNEEAWSKLINLYEGNPVYLKDVASLIKNVFLGKVSEFLNEDSLIITEDMKSRLSELFHRLSPPEQKLILRLSKSNESMSRDNLRQDLEVSSIDLINGLQSLSKRYLLKRIEGDKILFDLSPIVREYVINCRID
;
A
#
# COMPACT_ATOMS: atom_id res chain seq x y z
N MET A 1 -31.50 -4.00 0.94
CA MET A 1 -30.70 -4.84 0.02
C MET A 1 -31.47 -5.25 -1.25
N THR A 2 -32.66 -5.87 -1.14
CA THR A 2 -33.45 -6.33 -2.32
C THR A 2 -33.83 -5.23 -3.30
N GLN A 3 -34.20 -4.04 -2.82
CA GLN A 3 -34.52 -2.89 -3.68
C GLN A 3 -33.30 -2.40 -4.48
N LEU A 4 -32.12 -2.39 -3.86
CA LEU A 4 -30.87 -1.99 -4.53
C LEU A 4 -30.55 -2.95 -5.68
N PHE A 5 -30.58 -4.27 -5.45
CA PHE A 5 -30.31 -5.23 -6.52
C PHE A 5 -31.38 -5.25 -7.62
N LYS A 6 -32.64 -4.92 -7.30
CA LYS A 6 -33.64 -4.65 -8.33
C LYS A 6 -33.21 -3.46 -9.20
N PHE A 7 -32.80 -2.36 -8.56
CA PHE A 7 -32.32 -1.18 -9.27
C PHE A 7 -31.06 -1.46 -10.11
N LEU A 8 -30.06 -2.15 -9.57
CA LEU A 8 -28.82 -2.49 -10.32
C LEU A 8 -29.08 -3.41 -11.53
N ARG A 9 -30.16 -4.20 -11.51
CA ARG A 9 -30.62 -5.02 -12.64
C ARG A 9 -31.39 -4.21 -13.67
N GLU A 10 -32.21 -3.25 -13.23
CA GLU A 10 -33.05 -2.43 -14.12
C GLU A 10 -32.28 -1.25 -14.73
N GLN A 11 -31.23 -0.76 -14.07
CA GLN A 11 -30.45 0.40 -14.46
C GLN A 11 -28.95 0.11 -14.43
N ARG A 12 -28.23 0.51 -15.48
CA ARG A 12 -26.77 0.42 -15.52
C ARG A 12 -26.15 1.56 -14.70
N CYS A 13 -25.53 1.20 -13.59
CA CYS A 13 -24.87 2.14 -12.68
C CYS A 13 -23.36 1.87 -12.61
N LEU A 14 -22.59 2.91 -12.34
CA LEU A 14 -21.22 2.79 -11.83
C LEU A 14 -21.23 3.26 -10.38
N ILE A 15 -20.80 2.39 -9.46
CA ILE A 15 -20.67 2.71 -8.04
C ILE A 15 -19.20 2.64 -7.66
N ILE A 16 -18.71 3.64 -6.94
CA ILE A 16 -17.32 3.72 -6.49
C ILE A 16 -17.31 3.79 -4.97
N PHE A 17 -16.62 2.86 -4.32
CA PHE A 17 -16.29 2.95 -2.91
C PHE A 17 -14.83 3.32 -2.78
N ASP A 18 -14.59 4.50 -2.24
CA ASP A 18 -13.27 4.97 -1.88
C ASP A 18 -12.93 4.59 -0.44
N ASP A 19 -11.64 4.43 -0.16
CA ASP A 19 -11.09 4.08 1.15
C ASP A 19 -11.75 2.86 1.83
N VAL A 20 -11.95 1.77 1.08
CA VAL A 20 -12.58 0.53 1.59
C VAL A 20 -11.83 -0.03 2.81
N GLN A 21 -10.54 0.26 2.95
CA GLN A 21 -9.78 -0.11 4.14
C GLN A 21 -10.36 0.45 5.46
N GLU A 22 -11.09 1.55 5.44
CA GLU A 22 -11.72 2.12 6.65
C GLU A 22 -12.86 1.25 7.20
N LEU A 23 -13.31 0.24 6.45
CA LEU A 23 -14.23 -0.79 6.92
C LEU A 23 -13.55 -1.83 7.83
N PHE A 24 -12.23 -1.93 7.77
CA PHE A 24 -11.45 -2.97 8.46
C PHE A 24 -10.93 -2.54 9.83
N ILE A 25 -10.64 -3.51 10.69
CA ILE A 25 -10.14 -3.31 12.05
C ILE A 25 -8.67 -2.87 11.97
N ARG A 26 -8.34 -1.76 12.66
CA ARG A 26 -6.96 -1.30 12.82
C ARG A 26 -6.24 -2.20 13.86
N GLY A 27 -4.98 -2.52 13.63
CA GLY A 27 -4.19 -3.37 14.54
C GLY A 27 -4.41 -4.87 14.36
N GLU A 28 -5.05 -5.27 13.27
CA GLU A 28 -5.37 -6.65 12.92
C GLU A 28 -4.86 -7.01 11.51
N PHE A 29 -4.81 -8.30 11.20
CA PHE A 29 -4.48 -8.74 9.84
C PHE A 29 -5.48 -8.20 8.81
N ALA A 30 -4.98 -8.02 7.60
CA ALA A 30 -5.66 -7.37 6.50
C ALA A 30 -7.00 -8.04 6.13
N GLY A 31 -8.02 -7.20 5.87
CA GLY A 31 -9.33 -7.57 5.38
C GLY A 31 -10.34 -7.98 6.47
N LYS A 32 -10.01 -7.81 7.76
CA LYS A 32 -10.95 -8.11 8.85
C LYS A 32 -11.90 -6.94 9.09
N TYR A 33 -13.18 -7.11 8.75
CA TYR A 33 -14.21 -6.08 8.94
C TYR A 33 -14.46 -5.74 10.42
N GLN A 34 -14.65 -4.46 10.71
CA GLN A 34 -15.19 -4.02 12.00
C GLN A 34 -16.61 -4.57 12.17
N SER A 35 -17.01 -4.88 13.41
CA SER A 35 -18.33 -5.47 13.69
C SER A 35 -19.50 -4.64 13.16
N LYS A 36 -19.39 -3.29 13.19
CA LYS A 36 -20.42 -2.37 12.67
C LYS A 36 -20.53 -2.32 11.14
N TYR A 37 -19.55 -2.88 10.42
CA TYR A 37 -19.48 -2.84 8.96
C TYR A 37 -19.54 -4.23 8.32
N GLN A 38 -19.96 -5.25 9.08
CA GLN A 38 -20.12 -6.62 8.55
C GLN A 38 -21.12 -6.69 7.38
N ASP A 39 -22.14 -5.83 7.37
CA ASP A 39 -23.12 -5.77 6.29
C ASP A 39 -22.49 -5.41 4.91
N TYR A 40 -21.33 -4.73 4.90
CA TYR A 40 -20.60 -4.46 3.66
C TYR A 40 -20.00 -5.72 3.06
N LYS A 41 -19.56 -6.65 3.90
CA LYS A 41 -19.06 -7.96 3.46
C LYS A 41 -20.15 -8.69 2.67
N ASP A 42 -21.34 -8.80 3.26
CA ASP A 42 -22.50 -9.44 2.63
C ASP A 42 -22.94 -8.70 1.36
N PHE A 43 -22.85 -7.37 1.35
CA PHE A 43 -23.17 -6.56 0.19
C PHE A 43 -22.21 -6.81 -0.97
N PHE A 44 -20.89 -6.77 -0.74
CA PHE A 44 -19.89 -7.04 -1.77
C PHE A 44 -19.99 -8.49 -2.28
N GLN A 45 -20.21 -9.45 -1.39
CA GLN A 45 -20.39 -10.84 -1.79
C GLN A 45 -21.61 -11.01 -2.72
N LYS A 46 -22.75 -10.39 -2.38
CA LYS A 46 -23.96 -10.44 -3.22
C LYS A 46 -23.81 -9.74 -4.57
N LEU A 47 -22.95 -8.73 -4.69
CA LEU A 47 -22.66 -8.07 -5.98
C LEU A 47 -21.98 -9.01 -6.96
N VAL A 48 -21.20 -9.96 -6.44
CA VAL A 48 -20.53 -10.97 -7.26
C VAL A 48 -21.47 -12.14 -7.58
N GLU A 49 -22.35 -12.50 -6.63
CA GLU A 49 -23.27 -13.65 -6.78
C GLU A 49 -24.54 -13.35 -7.59
N ILE A 50 -25.01 -12.10 -7.61
CA ILE A 50 -26.28 -11.72 -8.26
C ILE A 50 -26.00 -11.03 -9.60
N GLU A 51 -26.50 -11.64 -10.69
CA GLU A 51 -26.41 -11.06 -12.02
C GLU A 51 -27.08 -9.67 -12.09
N HIS A 52 -26.33 -8.68 -12.58
CA HIS A 52 -26.78 -7.32 -12.79
C HIS A 52 -25.96 -6.61 -13.89
N GLN A 53 -26.49 -5.53 -14.45
CA GLN A 53 -25.84 -4.78 -15.53
C GLN A 53 -24.95 -3.61 -15.06
N SER A 54 -24.80 -3.47 -13.74
CA SER A 54 -24.00 -2.40 -13.11
C SER A 54 -22.55 -2.81 -12.87
N SER A 55 -21.68 -1.83 -12.62
CA SER A 55 -20.27 -2.03 -12.29
C SER A 55 -19.94 -1.38 -10.95
N LEU A 56 -18.99 -1.99 -10.24
CA LEU A 56 -18.50 -1.54 -8.95
C LEU A 56 -16.99 -1.39 -9.02
N ILE A 57 -16.47 -0.28 -8.46
CA ILE A 57 -15.04 -0.08 -8.25
C ILE A 57 -14.81 0.08 -6.75
N LEU A 58 -13.94 -0.77 -6.20
CA LEU A 58 -13.46 -0.69 -4.83
C LEU A 58 -12.03 -0.15 -4.86
N ILE A 59 -11.79 0.98 -4.19
CA ILE A 59 -10.46 1.57 -4.03
C ILE A 59 -10.02 1.33 -2.60
N SER A 60 -8.85 0.71 -2.42
CA SER A 60 -8.36 0.35 -1.09
C SER A 60 -6.84 0.29 -1.04
N GLN A 61 -6.30 0.59 0.14
CA GLN A 61 -4.90 0.31 0.49
C GLN A 61 -4.70 -1.10 1.06
N GLU A 62 -5.79 -1.85 1.25
CA GLU A 62 -5.80 -3.15 1.90
C GLU A 62 -6.84 -4.06 1.22
N GLN A 63 -6.43 -5.24 0.76
CA GLN A 63 -7.35 -6.19 0.14
C GLN A 63 -8.13 -7.00 1.17
N CYS A 64 -9.46 -7.13 0.98
CA CYS A 64 -10.30 -8.14 1.63
C CYS A 64 -10.56 -9.35 0.72
N GLN A 65 -11.23 -10.36 1.26
CA GLN A 65 -11.51 -11.61 0.53
C GLN A 65 -12.36 -11.36 -0.72
N GLU A 66 -13.31 -10.43 -0.65
CA GLU A 66 -14.22 -10.10 -1.75
C GLU A 66 -13.55 -9.34 -2.90
N MET A 67 -12.29 -8.91 -2.71
CA MET A 67 -11.47 -8.26 -3.73
C MET A 67 -10.52 -9.24 -4.44
N LEU A 68 -10.41 -10.48 -3.96
CA LEU A 68 -9.50 -11.46 -4.54
C LEU A 68 -10.15 -12.15 -5.74
N CYS A 69 -9.49 -12.09 -6.89
CA CYS A 69 -9.84 -12.90 -8.03
C CYS A 69 -9.26 -14.30 -7.86
N LEU A 70 -10.09 -15.28 -7.51
CA LEU A 70 -9.66 -16.68 -7.38
C LEU A 70 -9.47 -17.35 -8.75
N ASP A 71 -10.25 -16.92 -9.75
CA ASP A 71 -10.22 -17.40 -11.12
C ASP A 71 -10.94 -16.37 -12.02
N GLU A 72 -10.22 -15.79 -12.99
CA GLU A 72 -10.76 -14.74 -13.89
C GLU A 72 -11.81 -15.28 -14.86
N ASP A 73 -11.77 -16.58 -15.18
CA ASP A 73 -12.74 -17.21 -16.09
C ASP A 73 -14.04 -17.55 -15.35
N LEU A 74 -13.98 -17.72 -14.02
CA LEU A 74 -15.13 -18.11 -13.19
C LEU A 74 -15.78 -16.94 -12.44
N TYR A 75 -15.06 -15.84 -12.19
CA TYR A 75 -15.56 -14.72 -11.38
C TYR A 75 -15.46 -13.37 -12.12
N PRO A 76 -16.49 -12.50 -12.00
CA PRO A 76 -16.51 -11.18 -12.64
C PRO A 76 -15.62 -10.14 -11.95
N ILE A 77 -14.69 -10.56 -11.09
CA ILE A 77 -13.85 -9.67 -10.28
C ILE A 77 -12.55 -9.40 -11.02
N LYS A 78 -12.18 -8.13 -11.15
CA LYS A 78 -10.87 -7.71 -11.69
C LYS A 78 -10.13 -6.88 -10.65
N CYS A 79 -8.83 -7.09 -10.55
CA CYS A 79 -7.96 -6.33 -9.65
C CYS A 79 -6.92 -5.56 -10.48
N LEU A 80 -6.71 -4.29 -10.13
CA LEU A 80 -5.64 -3.46 -10.66
C LEU A 80 -4.79 -2.98 -9.50
N GLU A 81 -3.59 -3.54 -9.36
CA GLU A 81 -2.58 -3.01 -8.45
C GLU A 81 -1.94 -1.77 -9.08
N LEU A 82 -1.93 -0.66 -8.34
CA LEU A 82 -1.37 0.60 -8.82
C LEU A 82 0.09 0.71 -8.40
N SER A 83 0.97 0.96 -9.36
CA SER A 83 2.38 1.28 -9.15
C SER A 83 2.65 2.78 -9.29
N GLY A 84 3.87 3.20 -8.96
CA GLY A 84 4.32 4.58 -9.14
C GLY A 84 4.38 5.03 -10.60
N ILE A 85 4.35 6.34 -10.80
CA ILE A 85 4.44 6.97 -12.13
C ILE A 85 5.91 7.28 -12.46
N GLU A 86 6.41 6.74 -13.57
CA GLU A 86 7.80 6.93 -13.99
C GLU A 86 8.07 8.29 -14.65
N ASN A 87 7.09 8.82 -15.39
CA ASN A 87 7.26 10.02 -16.22
C ASN A 87 6.45 11.20 -15.67
N ILE A 88 6.90 11.73 -14.52
CA ILE A 88 6.29 12.93 -13.93
C ILE A 88 7.10 14.17 -14.32
N ASP A 89 6.44 15.13 -14.97
CA ASP A 89 6.98 16.47 -15.13
C ASP A 89 7.01 17.19 -13.78
N LEU A 90 8.21 17.33 -13.20
CA LEU A 90 8.42 18.01 -11.92
C LEU A 90 8.58 19.53 -12.06
N LYS A 91 8.64 20.06 -13.29
CA LYS A 91 8.69 21.50 -13.56
C LYS A 91 7.53 22.24 -12.96
N LYS A 92 6.34 21.63 -13.01
CA LYS A 92 5.10 22.20 -12.44
C LYS A 92 5.19 22.48 -10.94
N TYR A 93 6.13 21.82 -10.24
CA TYR A 93 6.41 22.06 -8.83
C TYR A 93 7.51 23.10 -8.59
N GLY A 94 8.09 23.69 -9.66
CA GLY A 94 9.18 24.65 -9.57
C GLY A 94 10.54 24.01 -9.32
N LEU A 95 10.70 22.73 -9.68
CA LEU A 95 11.98 22.03 -9.56
C LEU A 95 12.89 22.32 -10.76
N GLN A 96 14.19 22.38 -10.48
CA GLN A 96 15.30 22.56 -11.42
C GLN A 96 16.05 21.23 -11.58
N ASN A 97 17.14 21.22 -12.34
CA ASN A 97 17.96 20.02 -12.61
C ASN A 97 17.15 18.87 -13.21
N GLU A 98 16.58 19.08 -14.40
CA GLU A 98 15.76 18.07 -15.09
C GLU A 98 16.50 16.73 -15.26
N GLU A 99 17.82 16.77 -15.43
CA GLU A 99 18.71 15.63 -15.49
C GLU A 99 18.70 14.74 -14.23
N ALA A 100 18.31 15.28 -13.07
CA ALA A 100 18.29 14.59 -11.79
C ALA A 100 16.89 14.06 -11.41
N TRP A 101 15.86 14.36 -12.21
CA TRP A 101 14.47 14.02 -11.86
C TRP A 101 14.20 12.51 -11.83
N SER A 102 14.81 11.74 -12.74
CA SER A 102 14.65 10.28 -12.74
C SER A 102 15.14 9.66 -11.43
N LYS A 103 16.27 10.14 -10.90
CA LYS A 103 16.80 9.70 -9.59
C LYS A 103 15.83 10.06 -8.46
N LEU A 104 15.26 11.26 -8.47
CA LEU A 104 14.27 11.68 -7.47
C LEU A 104 12.97 10.86 -7.56
N ILE A 105 12.45 10.65 -8.77
CA ILE A 105 11.26 9.82 -9.02
C ILE A 105 11.48 8.40 -8.53
N ASN A 106 12.62 7.79 -8.84
CA ASN A 106 12.95 6.44 -8.38
C ASN A 106 13.10 6.36 -6.86
N LEU A 107 13.72 7.37 -6.23
CA LEU A 107 13.90 7.43 -4.77
C LEU A 107 12.56 7.43 -4.03
N TYR A 108 11.56 8.11 -4.58
CA TYR A 108 10.19 8.16 -4.04
C TYR A 108 9.22 7.22 -4.76
N GLU A 109 9.76 6.23 -5.47
CA GLU A 109 9.02 5.16 -6.14
C GLU A 109 7.88 5.64 -7.04
N GLY A 110 8.03 6.81 -7.67
CA GLY A 110 7.01 7.40 -8.53
C GLY A 110 5.70 7.76 -7.82
N ASN A 111 5.67 7.77 -6.48
CA ASN A 111 4.47 8.06 -5.71
C ASN A 111 4.11 9.56 -5.86
N PRO A 112 2.95 9.91 -6.46
CA PRO A 112 2.63 11.31 -6.75
C PRO A 112 2.47 12.18 -5.51
N VAL A 113 2.01 11.60 -4.39
CA VAL A 113 1.83 12.33 -3.12
C VAL A 113 3.20 12.62 -2.50
N TYR A 114 4.07 11.61 -2.39
CA TYR A 114 5.41 11.81 -1.84
C TYR A 114 6.25 12.75 -2.69
N LEU A 115 6.18 12.63 -4.01
CA LEU A 115 6.87 13.54 -4.91
C LEU A 115 6.38 14.98 -4.79
N LYS A 116 5.09 15.19 -4.54
CA LYS A 116 4.55 16.53 -4.26
C LYS A 116 5.09 17.09 -2.94
N ASP A 117 5.08 16.29 -1.88
CA ASP A 117 5.54 16.70 -0.54
C ASP A 117 7.04 17.05 -0.58
N VAL A 118 7.84 16.21 -1.22
CA VAL A 118 9.28 16.43 -1.36
C VAL A 118 9.58 17.56 -2.33
N ALA A 119 8.83 17.73 -3.42
CA ALA A 119 9.03 18.87 -4.30
C ALA A 119 8.78 20.21 -3.58
N SER A 120 7.80 20.26 -2.68
CA SER A 120 7.57 21.42 -1.81
C SER A 120 8.79 21.69 -0.91
N LEU A 121 9.34 20.65 -0.28
CA LEU A 121 10.57 20.75 0.53
C LEU A 121 11.75 21.27 -0.31
N ILE A 122 12.02 20.64 -1.46
CA ILE A 122 13.12 21.02 -2.36
C ILE A 122 12.98 22.47 -2.80
N LYS A 123 11.77 22.90 -3.15
CA LYS A 123 11.51 24.28 -3.55
C LYS A 123 11.82 25.28 -2.42
N ASN A 124 11.42 24.97 -1.19
CA ASN A 124 11.51 25.90 -0.08
C ASN A 124 12.89 25.94 0.58
N VAL A 125 13.56 24.79 0.68
CA VAL A 125 14.86 24.67 1.39
C VAL A 125 16.04 24.75 0.42
N PHE A 126 15.92 24.13 -0.76
CA PHE A 126 16.99 24.03 -1.76
C PHE A 126 16.75 24.93 -2.98
N LEU A 127 15.78 25.86 -2.89
CA LEU A 127 15.40 26.79 -3.95
C LEU A 127 15.09 26.09 -5.29
N GLY A 128 14.57 24.88 -5.22
CA GLY A 128 14.20 24.06 -6.38
C GLY A 128 15.33 23.20 -6.94
N LYS A 129 16.56 23.29 -6.42
CA LYS A 129 17.71 22.53 -6.94
C LYS A 129 17.69 21.09 -6.47
N VAL A 130 17.21 20.19 -7.34
CA VAL A 130 17.10 18.75 -7.04
C VAL A 130 18.46 18.11 -6.81
N SER A 131 19.50 18.54 -7.55
CA SER A 131 20.85 17.98 -7.39
C SER A 131 21.47 18.28 -6.02
N GLU A 132 21.17 19.44 -5.40
CA GLU A 132 21.63 19.74 -4.03
C GLU A 132 20.92 18.86 -3.01
N PHE A 133 19.59 18.70 -3.14
CA PHE A 133 18.81 17.79 -2.30
C PHE A 133 19.28 16.33 -2.37
N LEU A 134 19.64 15.85 -3.56
CA LEU A 134 20.08 14.46 -3.77
C LEU A 134 21.50 14.17 -3.26
N ASN A 135 22.21 15.17 -2.73
CA ASN A 135 23.49 15.00 -2.04
C ASN A 135 23.33 14.75 -0.53
N GLU A 136 22.12 14.84 0.00
CA GLU A 136 21.85 14.48 1.40
C GLU A 136 22.13 12.98 1.64
N ASP A 137 22.71 12.65 2.79
CA ASP A 137 23.20 11.30 3.10
C ASP A 137 22.09 10.27 3.37
N SER A 138 20.83 10.72 3.45
CA SER A 138 19.67 9.89 3.81
C SER A 138 18.43 10.23 2.99
N LEU A 139 17.52 9.26 2.87
CA LEU A 139 16.21 9.48 2.26
C LEU A 139 15.39 10.37 3.19
N ILE A 140 14.92 11.52 2.69
CA ILE A 140 14.19 12.47 3.52
C ILE A 140 12.69 12.14 3.52
N ILE A 141 12.13 11.92 4.71
CA ILE A 141 10.69 11.79 4.93
C ILE A 141 10.16 13.10 5.51
N THR A 142 9.29 13.79 4.78
CA THR A 142 8.65 15.03 5.26
C THR A 142 7.64 14.74 6.38
N GLU A 143 7.25 15.74 7.17
CA GLU A 143 6.23 15.56 8.22
C GLU A 143 4.89 15.05 7.67
N ASP A 144 4.47 15.53 6.49
CA ASP A 144 3.25 15.04 5.82
C ASP A 144 3.35 13.55 5.45
N MET A 145 4.53 13.12 4.97
CA MET A 145 4.78 11.71 4.70
C MET A 145 4.78 10.88 6.00
N LYS A 146 5.41 11.39 7.07
CA LYS A 146 5.42 10.73 8.39
C LYS A 146 4.00 10.50 8.90
N SER A 147 3.11 11.49 8.77
CA SER A 147 1.71 11.35 9.20
C SER A 147 1.00 10.22 8.46
N ARG A 148 1.18 10.11 7.14
CA ARG A 148 0.55 9.05 6.32
C ARG A 148 1.13 7.68 6.62
N LEU A 149 2.45 7.58 6.73
CA LEU A 149 3.14 6.33 7.04
C LEU A 149 2.85 5.87 8.48
N SER A 150 2.67 6.82 9.40
CA SER A 150 2.22 6.54 10.76
C SER A 150 0.83 5.94 10.78
N GLU A 151 -0.13 6.49 10.03
CA GLU A 151 -1.45 5.88 9.92
C GLU A 151 -1.37 4.46 9.36
N LEU A 152 -0.60 4.24 8.27
CA LEU A 152 -0.37 2.91 7.72
C LEU A 152 0.24 1.95 8.74
N PHE A 153 1.24 2.39 9.51
CA PHE A 153 1.92 1.57 10.50
C PHE A 153 1.01 1.20 11.68
N HIS A 154 0.20 2.13 12.18
CA HIS A 154 -0.74 1.88 13.28
C HIS A 154 -1.89 0.94 12.89
N ARG A 155 -2.17 0.79 11.59
CA ARG A 155 -3.14 -0.20 11.09
C ARG A 155 -2.61 -1.63 11.16
N LEU A 156 -1.30 -1.83 11.23
CA LEU A 156 -0.67 -3.15 11.24
C LEU A 156 -0.87 -3.87 12.57
N SER A 157 -1.10 -5.17 12.50
CA SER A 157 -1.09 -6.06 13.67
C SER A 157 0.31 -6.21 14.28
N PRO A 158 0.42 -6.66 15.56
CA PRO A 158 1.72 -6.84 16.19
C PRO A 158 2.68 -7.77 15.43
N PRO A 159 2.25 -8.90 14.82
CA PRO A 159 3.13 -9.71 13.97
C PRO A 159 3.63 -8.97 12.72
N GLU A 160 2.76 -8.19 12.06
CA GLU A 160 3.14 -7.38 10.90
C GLU A 160 4.16 -6.30 11.26
N GLN A 161 3.98 -5.61 12.39
CA GLN A 161 4.93 -4.63 12.87
C GLN A 161 6.30 -5.25 13.16
N LYS A 162 6.33 -6.44 13.79
CA LYS A 162 7.59 -7.19 14.01
C LYS A 162 8.28 -7.55 12.69
N LEU A 163 7.53 -7.97 11.68
CA LEU A 163 8.05 -8.32 10.36
C LEU A 163 8.65 -7.10 9.65
N ILE A 164 7.91 -6.00 9.58
CA ILE A 164 8.40 -4.76 8.96
C ILE A 164 9.65 -4.26 9.70
N LEU A 165 9.66 -4.29 11.05
CA LEU A 165 10.83 -3.92 11.83
C LEU A 165 12.05 -4.76 11.46
N ARG A 166 11.90 -6.08 11.37
CA ARG A 166 13.03 -6.95 11.04
C ARG A 166 13.54 -6.71 9.62
N LEU A 167 12.61 -6.60 8.66
CA LEU A 167 12.94 -6.31 7.27
C LEU A 167 13.64 -4.97 7.14
N SER A 168 13.17 -3.93 7.85
CA SER A 168 13.73 -2.57 7.81
C SER A 168 15.20 -2.52 8.24
N LYS A 169 15.62 -3.37 9.18
CA LYS A 169 17.00 -3.45 9.67
C LYS A 169 17.94 -4.24 8.76
N SER A 170 17.42 -4.94 7.76
CA SER A 170 18.22 -5.71 6.80
C SER A 170 18.53 -4.86 5.57
N ASN A 171 19.81 -4.77 5.18
CA ASN A 171 20.20 -4.09 3.94
C ASN A 171 19.88 -4.91 2.67
N GLU A 172 19.48 -6.18 2.85
CA GLU A 172 19.14 -7.10 1.78
C GLU A 172 17.73 -7.68 1.96
N SER A 173 17.10 -8.07 0.86
CA SER A 173 15.86 -8.82 0.87
C SER A 173 16.01 -10.15 1.63
N MET A 174 14.98 -10.54 2.39
CA MET A 174 15.06 -11.69 3.31
C MET A 174 14.17 -12.83 2.85
N SER A 175 14.65 -14.07 2.96
CA SER A 175 13.81 -15.24 2.74
C SER A 175 12.90 -15.51 3.95
N ARG A 176 11.84 -16.30 3.75
CA ARG A 176 11.00 -16.79 4.85
C ARG A 176 11.83 -17.48 5.95
N ASP A 177 12.84 -18.25 5.56
CA ASP A 177 13.64 -19.02 6.51
C ASP A 177 14.54 -18.10 7.35
N ASN A 178 15.07 -17.02 6.76
CA ASN A 178 15.79 -15.98 7.52
C ASN A 178 14.84 -15.30 8.52
N LEU A 179 13.65 -14.88 8.07
CA LEU A 179 12.67 -14.25 8.96
C LEU A 179 12.25 -15.17 10.11
N ARG A 180 12.11 -16.48 9.85
CA ARG A 180 11.77 -17.47 10.87
C ARG A 180 12.88 -17.66 11.91
N GLN A 181 14.15 -17.55 11.52
CA GLN A 181 15.28 -17.67 12.44
C GLN A 181 15.45 -16.42 13.30
N ASP A 182 15.17 -15.24 12.73
CA ASP A 182 15.44 -13.97 13.38
C ASP A 182 14.28 -13.43 14.24
N LEU A 183 13.07 -13.97 14.06
CA LEU A 183 11.88 -13.52 14.75
C LEU A 183 11.33 -14.60 15.67
N GLU A 184 11.11 -14.23 16.94
CA GLU A 184 10.31 -15.00 17.89
C GLU A 184 8.81 -14.84 17.57
N VAL A 185 8.37 -15.45 16.47
CA VAL A 185 6.97 -15.51 16.05
C VAL A 185 6.59 -16.95 15.69
N SER A 186 5.32 -17.30 15.90
CA SER A 186 4.82 -18.60 15.47
C SER A 186 4.87 -18.71 13.94
N SER A 187 4.96 -19.94 13.41
CA SER A 187 4.88 -20.16 11.95
C SER A 187 3.58 -19.60 11.36
N ILE A 188 2.49 -19.64 12.13
CA ILE A 188 1.18 -19.12 11.72
C ILE A 188 1.24 -17.59 11.59
N ASP A 189 1.78 -16.91 12.60
CA ASP A 189 1.91 -15.45 12.61
C ASP A 189 2.86 -14.96 11.53
N LEU A 190 3.95 -15.69 11.27
CA LEU A 190 4.86 -15.38 10.16
C LEU A 190 4.14 -15.43 8.81
N ILE A 191 3.44 -16.52 8.53
CA ILE A 191 2.75 -16.72 7.25
C ILE A 191 1.60 -15.70 7.09
N ASN A 192 0.76 -15.55 8.12
CA ASN A 192 -0.36 -14.61 8.09
C ASN A 192 0.14 -13.16 8.02
N GLY A 193 1.22 -12.83 8.72
CA GLY A 193 1.83 -11.51 8.67
C GLY A 193 2.39 -11.18 7.28
N LEU A 194 3.14 -12.10 6.65
CA LEU A 194 3.62 -11.92 5.27
C LEU A 194 2.48 -11.77 4.26
N GLN A 195 1.44 -12.60 4.37
CA GLN A 195 0.25 -12.51 3.53
C GLN A 195 -0.46 -11.17 3.74
N SER A 196 -0.63 -10.75 4.98
CA SER A 196 -1.30 -9.51 5.36
C SER A 196 -0.55 -8.27 4.86
N LEU A 197 0.77 -8.23 5.04
CA LEU A 197 1.62 -7.16 4.49
C LEU A 197 1.56 -7.08 2.97
N SER A 198 1.46 -8.22 2.29
CA SER A 198 1.29 -8.26 0.84
C SER A 198 -0.08 -7.73 0.41
N LYS A 199 -1.16 -8.07 1.13
CA LYS A 199 -2.51 -7.52 0.90
C LYS A 199 -2.59 -6.02 1.15
N ARG A 200 -1.62 -5.45 1.86
CA ARG A 200 -1.44 -4.01 2.12
C ARG A 200 -0.46 -3.34 1.16
N TYR A 201 0.11 -4.09 0.21
CA TYR A 201 1.13 -3.59 -0.74
C TYR A 201 2.38 -3.00 -0.06
N LEU A 202 2.67 -3.41 1.18
CA LEU A 202 3.85 -2.96 1.93
C LEU A 202 5.06 -3.88 1.74
N LEU A 203 4.87 -4.99 1.03
CA LEU A 203 5.88 -6.04 0.86
C LEU A 203 6.11 -6.30 -0.63
N LYS A 204 7.34 -6.12 -1.08
CA LYS A 204 7.78 -6.57 -2.39
C LYS A 204 8.22 -8.03 -2.31
N ARG A 205 7.85 -8.81 -3.31
CA ARG A 205 8.27 -10.21 -3.46
C ARG A 205 9.20 -10.30 -4.65
N ILE A 206 10.34 -10.95 -4.46
CA ILE A 206 11.32 -11.20 -5.51
C ILE A 206 11.39 -12.71 -5.71
N GLU A 207 11.04 -13.14 -6.93
CA GLU A 207 11.04 -14.55 -7.30
C GLU A 207 12.39 -14.94 -7.93
N GLY A 208 12.91 -16.09 -7.50
CA GLY A 208 14.16 -16.69 -7.96
C GLY A 208 14.26 -18.10 -7.36
N ASP A 209 15.47 -18.58 -7.09
CA ASP A 209 15.67 -19.89 -6.42
C ASP A 209 14.99 -19.97 -5.04
N LYS A 210 14.83 -18.82 -4.39
CA LYS A 210 14.03 -18.64 -3.17
C LYS A 210 13.13 -17.42 -3.33
N ILE A 211 11.99 -17.44 -2.64
CA ILE A 211 11.14 -16.26 -2.49
C ILE A 211 11.78 -15.34 -1.45
N LEU A 212 12.12 -14.13 -1.88
CA LEU A 212 12.66 -13.07 -1.02
C LEU A 212 11.62 -11.96 -0.83
N PHE A 213 11.68 -11.34 0.34
CA PHE A 213 10.79 -10.28 0.75
C PHE A 213 11.58 -9.00 1.04
N ASP A 214 11.06 -7.88 0.57
CA ASP A 214 11.67 -6.57 0.77
C ASP A 214 10.61 -5.49 1.03
N LEU A 215 11.04 -4.35 1.57
CA LEU A 215 10.21 -3.18 1.81
C LEU A 215 10.51 -2.10 0.76
N SER A 216 9.52 -1.24 0.55
CA SER A 216 9.78 0.09 -0.04
C SER A 216 10.87 0.82 0.75
N PRO A 217 11.83 1.50 0.09
CA PRO A 217 12.83 2.34 0.76
C PRO A 217 12.19 3.41 1.67
N ILE A 218 11.01 3.92 1.30
CA ILE A 218 10.28 4.95 2.04
C ILE A 218 9.72 4.37 3.34
N VAL A 219 9.10 3.18 3.27
CA VAL A 219 8.59 2.48 4.45
C VAL A 219 9.74 2.10 5.39
N ARG A 220 10.85 1.61 4.82
CA ARG A 220 12.07 1.28 5.56
C ARG A 220 12.61 2.49 6.31
N GLU A 221 12.80 3.61 5.62
CA GLU A 221 13.31 4.85 6.21
C GLU A 221 12.42 5.34 7.36
N TYR A 222 11.10 5.33 7.15
CA TYR A 222 10.14 5.71 8.19
C TYR A 222 10.27 4.83 9.45
N VAL A 223 10.38 3.52 9.27
CA VAL A 223 10.47 2.56 10.39
C VAL A 223 11.77 2.71 11.17
N ILE A 224 12.89 3.00 10.50
CA ILE A 224 14.21 3.14 11.15
C ILE A 224 14.33 4.49 11.88
N ASN A 225 13.94 5.59 11.21
CA ASN A 225 14.34 6.94 11.62
C ASN A 225 13.19 7.84 12.06
N CYS A 226 11.93 7.52 11.73
CA CYS A 226 10.79 8.40 11.99
C CYS A 226 9.79 7.86 13.01
N ARG A 227 9.84 6.56 13.30
CA ARG A 227 8.94 5.96 14.28
C ARG A 227 9.25 6.52 15.67
N ILE A 228 8.30 7.26 16.23
CA ILE A 228 8.28 7.60 17.65
C ILE A 228 7.50 6.46 18.32
N ASP A 229 8.18 5.70 19.19
CA ASP A 229 7.57 4.65 20.02
C ASP A 229 6.55 5.24 21.02
#